data_AF-A0A2I1F8A4-F1
#
_entry.id   AF-A0A2I1F8A4-F1
#
_cell.length_a   1.000
_cell.length_b   1.000
_cell.length_c   1.000
_cell.angle_alpha   90.00
_cell.angle_beta   90.00
_cell.angle_gamma   90.00
#
_symmetry.space_group_name_H-M   'P 1'
#
loop_
_entity.id
_entity.type
_entity.pdbx_description
1 polymer ?
#
loop_
_entity_poly.entity_id
_entity_poly.type
_entity_poly.pdbx_seq_one_letter_code
_entity_poly.pdbx_strand_id
1 'polypeptide(L)'
;MIIGYDLNFDFNHSDLNVKLKILKNDFNSSNWQAIIKPLDFKYDSSALYFEISILNNLDSSNNSLIIGHHFFNDENDKTGLYIFSYCSKKNHFVNLPNFTFYTLIISNYPNSDNYGISPFKHISKISKLLNFIKFNSLKSNPKFISLYSTKNKDGPIFIKQKTSEIKIKCINVNCNQDDRICKSNKFKKEDNLKYA
;
A
#
# COMPACT_ATOMS: atom_id res chain seq x y z
N MET A 1 -10.69 -1.96 -6.95
CA MET A 1 -9.69 -2.29 -7.98
C MET A 1 -10.28 -3.40 -8.82
N ILE A 2 -10.47 -3.16 -10.12
CA ILE A 2 -10.93 -4.17 -11.08
C ILE A 2 -9.69 -4.54 -11.89
N ILE A 3 -9.27 -5.79 -11.82
CA ILE A 3 -8.26 -6.35 -12.71
C ILE A 3 -9.03 -7.12 -13.78
N GLY A 4 -8.91 -6.69 -15.03
CA GLY A 4 -9.40 -7.47 -16.15
C GLY A 4 -8.57 -8.74 -16.28
N TYR A 5 -9.23 -9.88 -16.47
CA TYR A 5 -8.59 -11.09 -16.96
C TYR A 5 -8.21 -10.84 -18.42
N ASP A 6 -6.95 -10.53 -18.69
CA ASP A 6 -6.45 -10.55 -20.06
C ASP A 6 -6.03 -11.98 -20.39
N LEU A 7 -6.96 -12.74 -20.96
CA LEU A 7 -6.70 -14.09 -21.46
C LEU A 7 -5.81 -14.10 -22.71
N ASN A 8 -5.60 -12.93 -23.32
CA ASN A 8 -4.82 -12.75 -24.54
C ASN A 8 -3.48 -12.04 -24.26
N PHE A 9 -3.03 -12.02 -23.00
CA PHE A 9 -1.74 -11.43 -22.65
C PHE A 9 -0.61 -12.21 -23.33
N ASP A 10 -0.08 -11.64 -24.41
CA ASP A 10 0.93 -12.29 -25.24
C ASP A 10 2.33 -12.12 -24.64
N PHE A 11 2.81 -13.16 -23.96
CA PHE A 11 4.19 -13.25 -23.49
C PHE A 11 5.21 -13.41 -24.63
N ASN A 12 4.78 -13.65 -25.87
CA ASN A 12 5.67 -14.03 -26.97
C ASN A 12 6.31 -12.83 -27.69
N HIS A 13 5.94 -11.59 -27.36
CA HIS A 13 6.68 -10.41 -27.77
C HIS A 13 7.97 -10.24 -26.93
N SER A 14 8.96 -11.01 -27.35
CA SER A 14 10.42 -11.03 -27.11
C SER A 14 11.09 -9.91 -26.29
N ASP A 15 12.04 -10.35 -25.47
CA ASP A 15 13.07 -9.66 -24.65
C ASP A 15 12.78 -9.47 -23.15
N LEU A 16 11.61 -9.91 -22.68
CA LEU A 16 11.19 -9.69 -21.29
C LEU A 16 11.42 -10.94 -20.43
N ASN A 17 12.56 -11.03 -19.76
CA ASN A 17 12.80 -12.00 -18.66
C ASN A 17 12.00 -11.64 -17.39
N VAL A 18 10.82 -11.01 -17.53
CA VAL A 18 9.94 -10.58 -16.45
C VAL A 18 9.46 -11.81 -15.70
N LYS A 19 9.57 -11.78 -14.37
CA LYS A 19 9.11 -12.86 -13.50
C LYS A 19 7.94 -12.35 -12.67
N LEU A 20 6.85 -13.10 -12.71
CA LEU A 20 5.66 -12.84 -11.91
C LEU A 20 5.56 -13.89 -10.80
N LYS A 21 5.34 -13.45 -9.56
CA LYS A 21 5.10 -14.34 -8.42
C LYS A 21 3.92 -13.80 -7.62
N ILE A 22 3.02 -14.68 -7.20
CA ILE A 22 1.89 -14.33 -6.33
C ILE A 22 2.13 -14.96 -4.96
N LEU A 23 2.04 -14.15 -3.92
CA LEU A 23 2.03 -14.61 -2.52
C LEU A 23 0.63 -14.42 -1.95
N LYS A 24 0.09 -15.48 -1.34
CA LYS A 24 -1.19 -15.47 -0.65
C LYS A 24 -0.97 -15.45 0.86
N ASN A 25 -1.64 -14.54 1.55
CA ASN A 25 -1.64 -14.41 3.00
C ASN A 25 -3.08 -14.33 3.50
N ASP A 26 -3.53 -15.37 4.21
CA ASP A 26 -4.84 -15.35 4.86
C ASP A 26 -4.74 -14.66 6.22
N PHE A 27 -5.68 -13.75 6.49
CA PHE A 27 -5.79 -13.02 7.75
C PHE A 27 -7.13 -13.36 8.40
N ASN A 28 -7.05 -13.90 9.61
CA ASN A 28 -8.21 -14.14 10.45
C ASN A 28 -8.55 -12.88 11.24
N SER A 29 -9.84 -12.72 11.52
CA SER A 29 -10.38 -11.63 12.29
C SER A 29 -9.71 -11.61 13.65
N SER A 30 -9.22 -10.46 14.05
CA SER A 30 -8.53 -10.28 15.31
C SER A 30 -9.12 -9.10 16.05
N ASN A 31 -8.98 -9.09 17.37
CA ASN A 31 -9.30 -7.89 18.17
C ASN A 31 -8.23 -6.79 18.01
N TRP A 32 -7.43 -6.86 16.95
CA TRP A 32 -6.38 -5.89 16.65
C TRP A 32 -6.81 -5.04 15.46
N GLN A 33 -6.56 -3.75 15.56
CA GLN A 33 -6.86 -2.78 14.50
C GLN A 33 -5.73 -2.64 13.48
N ALA A 34 -4.53 -3.06 13.85
CA ALA A 34 -3.35 -3.06 12.99
C ALA A 34 -2.44 -4.25 13.29
N ILE A 35 -1.76 -4.73 12.26
CA ILE A 35 -0.82 -5.85 12.31
C ILE A 35 0.44 -5.46 11.55
N ILE A 36 1.58 -5.85 12.11
CA ILE A 36 2.84 -5.92 11.38
C ILE A 36 3.11 -7.39 11.10
N LYS A 37 3.21 -7.74 9.81
CA LYS A 37 3.54 -9.10 9.37
C LYS A 37 4.90 -9.08 8.67
N PRO A 38 5.92 -9.80 9.16
CA PRO A 38 7.11 -10.03 8.37
C PRO A 38 6.73 -10.88 7.15
N LEU A 39 7.18 -10.51 5.96
CA LEU A 39 7.06 -11.34 4.78
C LEU A 39 8.33 -12.17 4.65
N ASP A 40 8.18 -13.46 4.33
CA ASP A 40 9.30 -14.39 4.20
C ASP A 40 10.03 -14.24 2.84
N PHE A 41 10.28 -13.00 2.42
CA PHE A 41 11.13 -12.70 1.27
C PHE A 41 12.04 -11.50 1.56
N LYS A 42 13.24 -11.56 0.98
CA LYS A 42 14.19 -10.45 1.02
C LYS A 42 13.67 -9.31 0.14
N TYR A 43 13.75 -8.09 0.63
CA TYR A 43 13.43 -6.94 -0.19
C TYR A 43 14.35 -6.89 -1.41
N ASP A 44 13.76 -6.79 -2.59
CA ASP A 44 14.45 -6.60 -3.84
C ASP A 44 14.05 -5.23 -4.38
N SER A 45 14.97 -4.26 -4.32
CA SER A 45 14.74 -2.92 -4.84
C SER A 45 14.51 -2.88 -6.36
N SER A 46 14.78 -3.98 -7.06
CA SER A 46 14.53 -4.16 -8.50
C SER A 46 13.20 -4.88 -8.79
N ALA A 47 12.40 -5.17 -7.77
CA ALA A 47 11.07 -5.74 -7.90
C ALA A 47 9.97 -4.73 -7.55
N LEU A 48 8.83 -4.84 -8.24
CA LEU A 48 7.60 -4.14 -7.91
C LEU A 48 6.69 -5.11 -7.15
N TYR A 49 5.96 -4.60 -6.16
CA TYR A 49 5.08 -5.37 -5.29
C TYR A 49 3.70 -4.70 -5.28
N PHE A 50 2.70 -5.32 -5.89
CA PHE A 50 1.34 -4.81 -5.91
C PHE A 50 0.44 -5.63 -4.98
N GLU A 51 -0.48 -4.94 -4.32
CA GLU A 51 -1.27 -5.52 -3.24
C GLU A 51 -2.75 -5.64 -3.62
N ILE A 52 -3.38 -6.73 -3.21
CA ILE A 52 -4.82 -6.98 -3.38
C ILE A 52 -5.38 -7.56 -2.09
N SER A 53 -6.22 -6.80 -1.39
CA SER A 53 -7.02 -7.31 -0.29
C SER A 53 -8.39 -7.78 -0.79
N ILE A 54 -8.73 -9.04 -0.57
CA ILE A 54 -10.03 -9.64 -0.87
C ILE A 54 -10.74 -9.92 0.45
N LEU A 55 -11.84 -9.20 0.69
CA LEU A 55 -12.66 -9.37 1.88
C LEU A 55 -13.53 -10.63 1.73
N ASN A 56 -13.58 -11.48 2.75
CA ASN A 56 -14.33 -12.74 2.67
C ASN A 56 -15.86 -12.54 2.67
N ASN A 57 -16.34 -11.42 3.21
CA ASN A 57 -17.75 -11.07 3.21
C ASN A 57 -17.91 -9.57 2.93
N LEU A 58 -18.53 -9.24 1.79
CA LEU A 58 -18.85 -7.87 1.38
C LEU A 58 -20.34 -7.62 1.65
N ASP A 59 -20.66 -7.17 2.86
CA ASP A 59 -22.00 -6.69 3.21
C ASP A 59 -22.01 -5.16 3.42
N SER A 60 -23.21 -4.60 3.57
CA SER A 60 -23.40 -3.15 3.74
C SER A 60 -22.73 -2.59 4.99
N SER A 61 -22.43 -3.43 5.98
CA SER A 61 -21.70 -3.06 7.19
C SER A 61 -20.23 -2.70 6.89
N ASN A 62 -19.68 -3.28 5.81
CA ASN A 62 -18.30 -3.09 5.37
C ASN A 62 -18.13 -1.97 4.32
N ASN A 63 -19.21 -1.31 3.87
CA ASN A 63 -19.15 -0.25 2.83
C ASN A 63 -18.25 0.94 3.18
N SER A 64 -17.94 1.14 4.45
CA SER A 64 -17.07 2.23 4.93
C SER A 64 -15.72 1.75 5.44
N LEU A 65 -15.46 0.45 5.37
CA LEU A 65 -14.24 -0.18 5.83
C LEU A 65 -13.11 0.09 4.83
N ILE A 66 -11.99 0.54 5.36
CA ILE A 66 -10.74 0.72 4.64
C ILE A 66 -9.74 -0.25 5.25
N ILE A 67 -9.21 -1.16 4.44
CA ILE A 67 -8.02 -1.94 4.78
C ILE A 67 -6.84 -1.22 4.16
N GLY A 68 -6.15 -0.44 4.99
CA GLY A 68 -4.95 0.27 4.58
C GLY A 68 -3.71 -0.57 4.82
N HIS A 69 -2.71 -0.38 3.97
CA HIS A 69 -1.49 -1.15 4.02
C HIS A 69 -0.31 -0.37 3.43
N HIS A 70 0.90 -0.76 3.82
CA HIS A 70 2.11 -0.40 3.11
C HIS A 70 3.20 -1.42 3.41
N PHE A 71 4.06 -1.66 2.42
CA PHE A 71 5.31 -2.38 2.63
C PHE A 71 6.31 -1.48 3.34
N PHE A 72 7.19 -2.09 4.13
CA PHE A 72 8.35 -1.42 4.69
C PHE A 72 9.54 -2.38 4.71
N ASN A 73 10.75 -1.83 4.76
CA ASN A 73 11.94 -2.64 4.98
C ASN A 73 12.31 -2.57 6.46
N ASP A 74 12.49 -3.73 7.08
CA ASP A 74 13.06 -3.81 8.41
C ASP A 74 14.58 -3.62 8.39
N GLU A 75 15.20 -3.59 9.57
CA GLU A 75 16.64 -3.36 9.73
C GLU A 75 17.50 -4.52 9.19
N ASN A 76 16.90 -5.65 8.79
CA ASN A 76 17.55 -6.84 8.27
C ASN A 76 17.27 -7.06 6.77
N ASP A 77 16.85 -6.02 6.04
CA ASP A 77 16.43 -6.08 4.63
C ASP A 77 15.29 -7.07 4.34
N LYS A 78 14.48 -7.41 5.35
CA LYS A 78 13.26 -8.18 5.15
C LYS A 78 12.12 -7.22 4.88
N THR A 79 11.29 -7.56 3.90
CA THR A 79 10.07 -6.80 3.64
C THR A 79 9.04 -7.14 4.72
N GLY A 80 8.62 -6.14 5.46
CA GLY A 80 7.46 -6.20 6.32
C GLY A 80 6.23 -5.60 5.63
N LEU A 81 5.07 -5.99 6.13
CA LEU A 81 3.79 -5.45 5.73
C LEU A 81 3.10 -4.88 6.97
N TYR A 82 2.78 -3.59 6.92
CA TYR A 82 1.90 -2.96 7.89
C TYR A 82 0.49 -2.97 7.33
N ILE A 83 -0.48 -3.49 8.09
CA ILE A 83 -1.89 -3.51 7.71
C ILE A 83 -2.71 -2.91 8.84
N PHE A 84 -3.74 -2.16 8.51
CA PHE A 84 -4.71 -1.65 9.47
C PHE A 84 -6.12 -1.60 8.89
N SER A 85 -7.11 -1.57 9.77
CA SER A 85 -8.52 -1.38 9.43
C SER A 85 -9.08 -0.11 10.05
N TYR A 86 -9.75 0.67 9.21
CA TYR A 86 -10.31 1.95 9.59
C TYR A 86 -11.70 2.13 8.99
N CYS A 87 -12.66 2.57 9.80
CA CYS A 87 -14.01 2.86 9.34
C CYS A 87 -14.14 4.35 9.04
N SER A 88 -14.22 4.70 7.76
CA SER A 88 -14.35 6.08 7.29
C SER A 88 -15.63 6.78 7.77
N LYS A 89 -16.71 6.03 7.99
CA LYS A 89 -17.98 6.55 8.52
C LYS A 89 -17.89 6.91 10.00
N LYS A 90 -17.20 6.08 10.79
CA LYS A 90 -16.99 6.30 12.23
C LYS A 90 -15.78 7.19 12.53
N ASN A 91 -14.94 7.45 11.52
CA ASN A 91 -13.65 8.14 11.67
C ASN A 91 -12.78 7.49 12.76
N HIS A 92 -12.78 6.16 12.83
CA HIS A 92 -12.15 5.41 13.92
C HIS A 92 -11.59 4.08 13.43
N PHE A 93 -10.56 3.61 14.13
CA PHE A 93 -10.00 2.29 13.88
C PHE A 93 -10.98 1.21 14.31
N VAL A 94 -11.06 0.15 13.54
CA VAL A 94 -11.93 -0.99 13.84
C VAL A 94 -11.09 -2.25 13.80
N ASN A 95 -11.62 -3.34 14.34
CA ASN A 95 -10.95 -4.63 14.29
C ASN A 95 -10.73 -5.09 12.85
N LEU A 96 -9.59 -5.73 12.58
CA LEU A 96 -9.30 -6.30 11.27
C LEU A 96 -10.29 -7.45 10.99
N PRO A 97 -10.97 -7.44 9.84
CA PRO A 97 -11.89 -8.51 9.46
C PRO A 97 -11.14 -9.76 8.99
N ASN A 98 -11.88 -10.78 8.58
CA ASN A 98 -11.34 -11.87 7.77
C ASN A 98 -11.11 -11.38 6.33
N PHE A 99 -9.88 -11.47 5.84
CA PHE A 99 -9.55 -11.17 4.44
C PHE A 99 -8.37 -11.99 3.97
N THR A 100 -8.30 -12.24 2.67
CA THR A 100 -7.11 -12.75 2.01
C THR A 100 -6.36 -11.59 1.38
N PHE A 101 -5.06 -11.60 1.55
CA PHE A 101 -4.16 -10.59 1.02
C PHE A 101 -3.21 -11.23 0.02
N TYR A 102 -3.25 -10.75 -1.22
CA TYR A 102 -2.38 -11.19 -2.29
C TYR A 102 -1.32 -10.12 -2.59
N THR A 103 -0.06 -10.55 -2.68
CA THR A 103 1.03 -9.72 -3.19
C THR A 103 1.48 -10.25 -4.54
N LEU A 104 1.33 -9.43 -5.57
CA LEU A 104 1.91 -9.66 -6.89
C LEU A 104 3.31 -9.06 -6.91
N ILE A 105 4.32 -9.90 -7.11
CA ILE A 105 5.72 -9.50 -7.24
C ILE A 105 6.08 -9.59 -8.72
N ILE A 106 6.56 -8.47 -9.27
CA ILE A 106 7.06 -8.34 -10.63
C ILE A 106 8.54 -8.03 -10.56
N SER A 107 9.39 -8.97 -10.93
CA SER A 107 10.84 -8.75 -10.98
C SER A 107 11.37 -8.83 -12.40
N ASN A 108 12.57 -8.28 -12.59
CA ASN A 108 13.25 -8.24 -13.89
C ASN A 108 12.42 -7.56 -14.99
N TYR A 109 11.73 -6.49 -14.60
CA TYR A 109 11.06 -5.60 -15.54
C TYR A 109 12.09 -4.73 -16.25
N PRO A 110 11.95 -4.42 -17.56
CA PRO A 110 12.89 -3.52 -18.21
C PRO A 110 12.61 -2.11 -17.72
N ASN A 111 13.62 -1.29 -17.45
CA ASN A 111 13.38 0.10 -17.06
C ASN A 111 12.57 0.83 -18.14
N SER A 112 11.39 1.35 -17.76
CA SER A 112 10.54 2.13 -18.66
C SER A 112 9.97 3.34 -17.95
N ASP A 113 9.48 4.32 -18.71
CA ASP A 113 8.73 5.46 -18.17
C ASP A 113 7.34 5.09 -17.65
N ASN A 114 6.85 3.86 -17.91
CA ASN A 114 5.47 3.43 -17.66
C ASN A 114 5.29 2.73 -16.31
N TYR A 115 6.37 2.24 -15.68
CA TYR A 115 6.35 1.60 -14.38
C TYR A 115 7.72 1.75 -13.71
N GLY A 116 7.72 1.79 -12.38
CA GLY A 116 8.95 1.94 -11.61
C GLY A 116 8.70 2.61 -10.28
N ILE A 117 9.73 2.64 -9.44
CA ILE A 117 9.63 3.16 -8.08
C ILE A 117 10.01 4.64 -8.07
N SER A 118 9.11 5.50 -7.61
CA SER A 118 9.33 6.94 -7.46
C SER A 118 9.17 7.39 -6.01
N PRO A 119 10.05 8.27 -5.49
CA PRO A 119 9.84 8.89 -4.19
C PRO A 119 8.67 9.89 -4.24
N PHE A 120 7.94 10.01 -3.15
CA PHE A 120 7.00 11.13 -3.00
C PHE A 120 7.81 12.42 -2.81
N LYS A 121 7.73 13.34 -3.76
CA LYS A 121 8.34 14.68 -3.63
C LYS A 121 7.38 15.62 -2.90
N HIS A 122 7.75 16.10 -1.71
CA HIS A 122 7.01 17.13 -1.00
C HIS A 122 7.00 18.45 -1.79
N ILE A 123 5.81 18.96 -2.13
CA ILE A 123 5.66 20.27 -2.76
C ILE A 123 5.63 21.37 -1.67
N SER A 124 6.80 21.70 -1.12
CA SER A 124 7.08 22.92 -0.31
C SER A 124 6.40 23.11 1.07
N LYS A 125 6.98 24.02 1.87
CA LYS A 125 6.71 24.26 3.31
C LYS A 125 5.29 24.75 3.68
N ILE A 126 4.41 25.04 2.71
CA ILE A 126 3.05 25.57 2.93
C ILE A 126 1.96 24.49 2.77
N SER A 127 2.26 23.34 2.15
CA SER A 127 1.29 22.28 1.85
C SER A 127 1.43 21.01 2.72
N LYS A 128 2.05 21.14 3.90
CA LYS A 128 2.43 20.07 4.86
C LYS A 128 1.33 19.08 5.29
N LEU A 129 0.10 19.25 4.82
CA LEU A 129 -1.05 18.40 5.14
C LEU A 129 -1.50 17.51 3.97
N LEU A 130 -0.95 17.70 2.77
CA LEU A 130 -1.51 17.15 1.54
C LEU A 130 -0.42 16.71 0.55
N ASN A 131 0.15 15.53 0.78
CA ASN A 131 1.04 14.89 -0.19
C ASN A 131 0.23 14.38 -1.38
N PHE A 132 0.37 15.05 -2.52
CA PHE A 132 -0.28 14.67 -3.77
C PHE A 132 0.77 14.37 -4.84
N ILE A 133 0.59 13.25 -5.53
CA ILE A 133 1.22 13.04 -6.83
C ILE A 133 0.30 13.69 -7.86
N LYS A 134 0.77 14.79 -8.45
CA LYS A 134 0.12 15.40 -9.61
C LYS A 134 0.72 14.76 -10.85
N PHE A 135 -0.10 14.08 -11.64
CA PHE A 135 0.33 13.54 -12.92
C PHE A 135 0.42 14.69 -13.92
N ASN A 136 1.57 14.80 -14.61
CA ASN A 136 1.64 15.65 -15.79
C ASN A 136 0.68 15.06 -16.82
N SER A 137 -0.15 15.89 -17.46
CA SER A 137 -1.12 15.48 -18.48
C SER A 137 -0.52 14.74 -19.68
N LEU A 138 0.81 14.77 -19.83
CA LEU A 138 1.59 14.09 -20.87
C LEU A 138 2.02 12.65 -20.49
N LYS A 139 1.95 12.26 -19.21
CA LYS A 139 2.26 10.89 -18.75
C LYS A 139 0.98 10.20 -18.30
N SER A 140 0.81 8.94 -18.68
CA SER A 140 -0.35 8.13 -18.29
C SER A 140 -0.45 8.03 -16.77
N ASN A 141 -1.66 8.23 -16.23
CA ASN A 141 -1.93 7.97 -14.82
C ASN A 141 -1.61 6.50 -14.51
N PRO A 142 -0.87 6.21 -13.43
CA PRO A 142 -0.57 4.85 -13.03
C PRO A 142 -1.89 4.12 -12.74
N LYS A 143 -2.05 2.95 -13.38
CA LYS A 143 -3.23 2.09 -13.22
C LYS A 143 -3.21 1.38 -11.86
N PHE A 144 -2.02 1.08 -11.37
CA PHE A 144 -1.77 0.42 -10.09
C PHE A 144 -0.75 1.25 -9.32
N ILE A 145 -0.96 1.36 -8.01
CA ILE A 145 0.01 1.96 -7.11
C ILE A 145 0.17 1.08 -5.88
N SER A 146 1.41 0.88 -5.47
CA SER A 146 1.75 0.33 -4.16
C SER A 146 2.57 1.33 -3.34
N LEU A 147 2.43 1.28 -2.01
CA LEU A 147 3.11 2.18 -1.08
C LEU A 147 4.24 1.46 -0.35
N TYR A 148 5.41 2.10 -0.31
CA TYR A 148 6.59 1.60 0.38
C TYR A 148 7.15 2.65 1.32
N SER A 149 7.53 2.24 2.52
CA SER A 149 8.33 3.04 3.43
C SER A 149 9.75 2.52 3.53
N THR A 150 10.74 3.41 3.38
CA THR A 150 12.16 3.03 3.53
C THR A 150 12.67 3.09 4.97
N LYS A 151 11.83 3.40 5.96
CA LYS A 151 12.18 3.34 7.39
C LYS A 151 11.02 2.78 8.21
N ASN A 152 11.36 2.19 9.36
CA ASN A 152 10.36 1.65 10.27
C ASN A 152 9.36 2.73 10.73
N LYS A 153 8.08 2.37 10.62
CA LYS A 153 6.90 3.00 11.25
C LYS A 153 6.52 4.35 10.65
N ASP A 154 6.10 4.34 9.39
CA ASP A 154 5.12 5.32 8.94
C ASP A 154 3.74 4.98 9.52
N GLY A 155 2.91 6.01 9.69
CA GLY A 155 1.57 5.93 10.29
C GLY A 155 0.61 4.96 9.62
N PRO A 156 -0.63 4.89 10.13
CA PRO A 156 -1.76 4.42 9.34
C PRO A 156 -1.97 5.36 8.15
N ILE A 157 -1.33 4.99 7.04
CA ILE A 157 -1.32 5.71 5.77
C ILE A 157 -2.02 4.86 4.72
N PHE A 158 -2.88 5.48 3.92
CA PHE A 158 -3.48 4.82 2.77
C PHE A 158 -3.55 5.75 1.57
N ILE A 159 -3.67 5.17 0.38
CA ILE A 159 -3.76 5.89 -0.87
C ILE A 159 -5.23 6.16 -1.22
N LYS A 160 -5.54 7.39 -1.64
CA LYS A 160 -6.81 7.77 -2.26
C LYS A 160 -6.56 8.25 -3.68
N GLN A 161 -6.92 7.42 -4.65
CA GLN A 161 -6.88 7.77 -6.06
C GLN A 161 -8.10 8.63 -6.46
N LYS A 162 -7.84 9.65 -7.28
CA LYS A 162 -8.83 10.44 -8.01
C LYS A 162 -8.43 10.47 -9.48
N THR A 163 -9.31 11.00 -10.33
CA THR A 163 -9.16 11.02 -11.80
C THR A 163 -7.83 11.60 -12.29
N SER A 164 -7.25 12.58 -11.60
CA SER A 164 -6.03 13.29 -12.03
C SER A 164 -4.91 13.33 -10.98
N GLU A 165 -5.14 12.75 -9.81
CA GLU A 165 -4.21 12.86 -8.69
C GLU A 165 -4.32 11.64 -7.78
N ILE A 166 -3.19 11.31 -7.16
CA ILE A 166 -3.16 10.31 -6.10
C ILE A 166 -2.76 11.01 -4.81
N LYS A 167 -3.62 10.88 -3.80
CA LYS A 167 -3.46 11.49 -2.49
C LYS A 167 -3.02 10.46 -1.49
N ILE A 168 -1.96 10.76 -0.75
CA ILE A 168 -1.69 10.05 0.49
C ILE A 168 -2.62 10.61 1.56
N LYS A 169 -3.28 9.72 2.29
CA LYS A 169 -4.07 10.03 3.47
C LYS A 169 -3.42 9.42 4.70
N CYS A 170 -2.90 10.29 5.55
CA CYS A 170 -2.46 9.93 6.89
C CYS A 170 -3.64 10.07 7.84
N ILE A 171 -3.96 9.00 8.57
CA ILE A 171 -4.98 9.05 9.61
C ILE A 171 -4.31 9.60 10.86
N ASN A 172 -4.76 10.77 11.31
CA ASN A 172 -4.28 11.33 12.56
C ASN A 172 -4.83 10.50 13.71
N VAL A 173 -3.94 9.91 14.51
CA VAL A 173 -4.33 9.06 15.63
C VAL A 173 -4.45 9.96 16.87
N ASN A 174 -5.69 10.32 17.24
CA ASN A 174 -5.93 11.02 18.50
C ASN A 174 -5.90 9.99 19.64
N CYS A 175 -4.74 9.88 20.30
CA CYS A 175 -4.47 8.87 21.34
C CYS A 175 -5.14 9.11 22.70
N ASN A 176 -6.35 9.66 22.68
CA ASN A 176 -7.15 9.89 23.88
C ASN A 176 -8.05 8.68 24.21
N GLN A 177 -8.04 7.64 23.38
CA GLN A 177 -8.80 6.39 23.54
C GLN A 177 -7.82 5.20 23.56
N ASP A 178 -8.24 4.08 24.16
CA ASP A 178 -7.50 2.80 24.30
C ASP A 178 -7.20 2.08 22.96
N ASP A 179 -6.94 2.83 21.90
CA ASP A 179 -6.54 2.30 20.61
C ASP A 179 -5.12 1.75 20.70
N ARG A 180 -4.96 0.44 20.49
CA ARG A 180 -3.65 -0.22 20.53
C ARG A 180 -2.66 0.32 19.49
N ILE A 181 -3.17 0.99 18.45
CA ILE A 181 -2.37 1.73 17.44
C ILE A 181 -1.57 2.88 18.08
N CYS A 182 -2.04 3.45 19.18
CA CYS A 182 -1.30 4.49 19.92
C CYS A 182 -0.14 3.96 20.75
N LYS A 183 -0.15 2.66 21.09
CA LYS A 183 0.95 2.03 21.85
C LYS A 183 2.20 1.83 21.00
N SER A 184 2.09 1.81 19.67
CA SER A 184 3.24 1.84 18.76
C SER A 184 3.79 3.27 18.65
N ASN A 185 4.64 3.64 19.62
CA ASN A 185 5.29 4.94 19.71
C ASN A 185 5.92 5.44 18.39
N LYS A 186 5.61 6.71 18.07
CA LYS A 186 6.31 7.64 17.16
C LYS A 186 6.37 7.25 15.68
N PHE A 187 5.26 7.47 14.98
CA PHE A 187 5.29 7.64 13.53
C PHE A 187 6.13 8.88 13.19
N LYS A 188 7.28 8.70 12.56
CA LYS A 188 8.08 9.81 12.03
C LYS A 188 7.55 10.18 10.66
N LYS A 189 7.68 11.47 10.32
CA LYS A 189 7.11 12.04 9.10
C LYS A 189 7.60 11.36 7.83
N GLU A 190 6.65 11.33 6.90
CA GLU A 190 6.56 10.94 5.47
C GLU A 190 7.79 11.10 4.54
N ASP A 191 8.97 11.48 5.03
CA ASP A 191 10.16 11.78 4.23
C ASP A 191 10.73 10.54 3.50
N ASN A 192 10.18 9.35 3.74
CA ASN A 192 10.71 8.05 3.30
C ASN A 192 9.71 7.23 2.47
N LEU A 193 8.59 7.82 2.06
CA LEU A 193 7.59 7.14 1.25
C LEU A 193 7.98 7.10 -0.22
N LYS A 194 7.81 5.93 -0.83
CA LYS A 194 7.96 5.67 -2.26
C LYS A 194 6.70 4.98 -2.77
N TYR A 195 6.45 5.09 -4.06
CA TYR A 195 5.41 4.34 -4.74
C TYR A 195 5.93 3.65 -5.98
N ALA A 196 5.39 2.47 -6.26
CA ALA A 196 5.56 1.73 -7.51
C ALA A 196 4.27 1.81 -8.34
#